data_AF-A0A8H5ED80-F1
#
_entry.id   AF-A0A8H5ED80-F1
#
_cell.length_a   1.000
_cell.length_b   1.000
_cell.length_c   1.000
_cell.angle_alpha   90.00
_cell.angle_beta   90.00
_cell.angle_gamma   90.00
#
_symmetry.space_group_name_H-M   'P 1'
#
loop_
_entity.id
_entity.type
_entity.pdbx_description
1 polymer ?
#
loop_
_entity_poly.entity_id
_entity_poly.type
_entity_poly.pdbx_seq_one_letter_code
_entity_poly.pdbx_strand_id
1 'polypeptide(L)'
;MADLLREIKAKWSPEPLPPRGTFDGQTVLVTGGTGGLGLATAKHFATLGAAKVIITYRNKPRAETARQQIETAARAAGREQVVVETMELDLTRYSSCTSFFDELVRRTNSIDIVILNAGTFNPEFIMSPEGWEETIQANTLCTSLLAILLIKWMKAGRQNRQSPASIVFVSSGRHLTPDISEWPEWEERDGGILLHFKDASHWPSTGAPDTMYATSKLLLMYTFEEICKLAVDGKGE
;
A
#
# COMPACT_ATOMS: atom_id res chain seq x y z
N MET A 1 14.47 12.88 -22.01
CA MET A 1 13.59 13.96 -22.51
C MET A 1 12.16 13.48 -22.79
N ALA A 2 11.96 12.28 -23.37
CA ALA A 2 10.64 11.68 -23.57
C ALA A 2 9.88 11.39 -22.27
N ASP A 3 10.56 10.85 -21.23
CA ASP A 3 9.91 10.53 -19.95
C ASP A 3 9.48 11.78 -19.18
N LEU A 4 10.29 12.84 -19.19
CA LEU A 4 9.93 14.13 -18.59
C LEU A 4 8.69 14.75 -19.27
N LEU A 5 8.61 14.69 -20.60
CA LEU A 5 7.43 15.14 -21.35
C LEU A 5 6.20 14.27 -21.06
N ARG A 6 6.38 12.96 -20.85
CA ARG A 6 5.31 12.04 -20.44
C ARG A 6 4.81 12.35 -19.04
N GLU A 7 5.70 12.62 -18.09
CA GLU A 7 5.33 13.01 -16.72
C GLU A 7 4.63 14.36 -16.66
N ILE A 8 5.14 15.36 -17.39
CA ILE A 8 4.48 16.66 -17.52
C ILE A 8 3.09 16.46 -18.14
N LYS A 9 2.97 15.70 -19.24
CA LYS A 9 1.67 15.43 -19.87
C LYS A 9 0.72 14.70 -18.93
N ALA A 10 1.17 13.68 -18.21
CA ALA A 10 0.34 12.95 -17.23
C ALA A 10 -0.12 13.86 -16.08
N LYS A 11 0.71 14.82 -15.66
CA LYS A 11 0.37 15.79 -14.61
C LYS A 11 -0.68 16.82 -15.07
N TRP A 12 -0.63 17.23 -16.34
CA TRP A 12 -1.52 18.27 -16.89
C TRP A 12 -2.68 17.71 -17.73
N SER A 13 -2.68 16.41 -18.01
CA SER A 13 -3.70 15.69 -18.77
C SER A 13 -3.78 14.27 -18.22
N PRO A 14 -4.30 14.09 -16.99
CA PRO A 14 -4.44 12.77 -16.41
C PRO A 14 -5.33 11.90 -17.29
N GLU A 15 -5.03 10.61 -17.34
CA GLU A 15 -5.93 9.66 -17.99
C GLU A 15 -7.32 9.76 -17.35
N PRO A 16 -8.40 9.77 -18.15
CA PRO A 16 -9.73 9.81 -17.60
C PRO A 16 -9.97 8.57 -16.75
N LEU A 17 -10.72 8.74 -15.66
CA LEU A 17 -11.18 7.59 -14.89
C LEU A 17 -12.01 6.66 -15.78
N PRO A 18 -12.00 5.35 -15.48
CA PRO A 18 -12.80 4.41 -16.24
C PRO A 18 -14.30 4.75 -16.08
N PRO A 19 -15.17 4.24 -16.97
CA PRO A 19 -16.61 4.49 -16.90
C PRO A 19 -17.21 4.10 -15.53
N ARG A 20 -18.30 4.77 -15.15
CA ARG A 20 -19.06 4.36 -13.96
C ARG A 20 -19.55 2.92 -14.14
N GLY A 21 -19.47 2.13 -13.08
CA GLY A 21 -19.88 0.71 -13.08
C GLY A 21 -18.75 -0.27 -13.34
N THR A 22 -17.54 0.22 -13.66
CA THR A 22 -16.36 -0.63 -13.89
C THR A 22 -16.06 -1.58 -12.71
N PHE A 23 -16.38 -1.16 -11.48
CA PHE A 23 -16.12 -1.94 -10.27
C PHE A 23 -17.40 -2.47 -9.60
N ASP A 24 -18.52 -2.55 -10.33
CA ASP A 24 -19.78 -3.05 -9.79
C ASP A 24 -19.62 -4.46 -9.18
N GLY A 25 -20.14 -4.62 -7.97
CA GLY A 25 -20.06 -5.88 -7.21
C GLY A 25 -18.72 -6.15 -6.51
N GLN A 26 -17.67 -5.36 -6.77
CA GLN A 26 -16.34 -5.63 -6.24
C GLN A 26 -16.13 -5.08 -4.82
N THR A 27 -15.27 -5.77 -4.06
CA THR A 27 -14.76 -5.34 -2.76
C THR A 27 -13.33 -4.83 -2.89
N VAL A 28 -13.08 -3.62 -2.41
CA VAL A 28 -11.78 -2.93 -2.51
C VAL A 28 -11.25 -2.59 -1.12
N LEU A 29 -9.97 -2.89 -0.86
CA LEU A 29 -9.23 -2.44 0.32
C LEU A 29 -8.25 -1.35 -0.07
N VAL A 30 -8.23 -0.25 0.68
CA VAL A 30 -7.24 0.81 0.54
C VAL A 30 -6.58 1.06 1.89
N THR A 31 -5.29 0.72 2.00
CA THR A 31 -4.54 1.01 3.22
C THR A 31 -4.21 2.50 3.30
N GLY A 32 -4.29 3.08 4.50
CA GLY A 32 -4.08 4.52 4.69
C GLY A 32 -5.17 5.38 4.05
N GLY A 33 -6.39 4.85 3.93
CA GLY A 33 -7.52 5.51 3.25
C GLY A 33 -8.13 6.70 4.01
N THR A 34 -7.54 7.13 5.13
CA THR A 34 -8.04 8.28 5.91
C THR A 34 -7.53 9.64 5.43
N GLY A 35 -6.63 9.70 4.45
CA GLY A 35 -6.11 10.97 3.93
C GLY A 35 -5.35 10.82 2.62
N GLY A 36 -4.91 11.96 2.08
CA GLY A 36 -4.05 12.04 0.90
C GLY A 36 -4.56 11.23 -0.30
N LEU A 37 -3.64 10.52 -0.96
CA LEU A 37 -3.93 9.69 -2.12
C LEU A 37 -4.90 8.55 -1.77
N GLY A 38 -4.73 7.86 -0.64
CA GLY A 38 -5.59 6.75 -0.23
C GLY A 38 -7.06 7.14 -0.12
N LEU A 39 -7.36 8.30 0.47
CA LEU A 39 -8.73 8.82 0.55
C LEU A 39 -9.32 9.16 -0.82
N ALA A 40 -8.52 9.77 -1.70
CA ALA A 40 -8.95 10.06 -3.07
C ALA A 40 -9.22 8.77 -3.87
N THR A 41 -8.33 7.78 -3.75
CA THR A 41 -8.50 6.45 -4.34
C THR A 41 -9.77 5.76 -3.84
N ALA A 42 -10.02 5.77 -2.52
CA ALA A 42 -11.23 5.19 -1.94
C ALA A 42 -12.51 5.88 -2.43
N LYS A 43 -12.51 7.22 -2.55
CA LYS A 43 -13.60 7.98 -3.18
C LYS A 43 -13.85 7.55 -4.61
N HIS A 44 -12.79 7.40 -5.42
CA HIS A 44 -12.92 6.97 -6.81
C HIS A 44 -13.55 5.59 -6.91
N PHE A 45 -13.05 4.58 -6.19
CA PHE A 45 -13.66 3.25 -6.21
C PHE A 45 -15.14 3.26 -5.81
N ALA A 46 -15.50 4.00 -4.75
CA ALA A 46 -16.89 4.13 -4.33
C ALA A 46 -17.77 4.80 -5.40
N THR A 47 -17.29 5.87 -6.05
CA THR A 47 -18.03 6.57 -7.13
C THR A 47 -18.13 5.75 -8.41
N LEU A 48 -17.16 4.87 -8.66
CA LEU A 48 -17.05 4.05 -9.86
C LEU A 48 -17.80 2.70 -9.75
N GLY A 49 -18.44 2.43 -8.60
CA GLY A 49 -19.39 1.33 -8.46
C GLY A 49 -18.98 0.19 -7.53
N ALA A 50 -17.83 0.27 -6.87
CA ALA A 50 -17.45 -0.73 -5.87
C ALA A 50 -18.59 -0.96 -4.88
N ALA A 51 -18.96 -2.22 -4.65
CA ALA A 51 -20.03 -2.57 -3.71
C ALA A 51 -19.57 -2.35 -2.26
N LYS A 52 -18.29 -2.60 -1.99
CA LYS A 52 -17.68 -2.38 -0.68
C LYS A 52 -16.30 -1.74 -0.82
N VAL A 53 -16.04 -0.70 -0.02
CA VAL A 53 -14.73 -0.06 0.11
C VAL A 53 -14.31 -0.11 1.58
N ILE A 54 -13.20 -0.78 1.85
CA ILE A 54 -12.58 -0.90 3.17
C ILE A 54 -11.39 0.04 3.20
N ILE A 55 -11.37 0.97 4.14
CA ILE A 55 -10.21 1.82 4.38
C ILE A 55 -9.55 1.47 5.71
N THR A 56 -8.21 1.51 5.73
CA THR A 56 -7.49 1.36 7.00
C THR A 56 -7.12 2.68 7.63
N TYR A 57 -7.02 2.68 8.96
CA TYR A 57 -6.61 3.82 9.76
C TYR A 57 -5.60 3.41 10.82
N ARG A 58 -4.74 4.36 11.20
CA ARG A 58 -3.94 4.29 12.44
C ARG A 58 -4.54 5.13 13.56
N ASN A 59 -5.21 6.22 13.21
CA ASN A 59 -5.83 7.15 14.17
C ASN A 59 -7.36 7.14 13.99
N LYS A 60 -8.06 6.50 14.94
CA LYS A 60 -9.51 6.25 14.89
C LYS A 60 -10.37 7.50 14.64
N PRO A 61 -10.12 8.66 15.28
CA PRO A 61 -10.84 9.91 14.96
C PRO A 61 -10.92 10.27 13.47
N ARG A 62 -9.86 10.01 12.69
CA ARG A 62 -9.85 10.34 11.25
C ARG A 62 -10.65 9.35 10.40
N ALA A 63 -10.88 8.14 10.90
CA ALA A 63 -11.55 7.07 10.16
C ALA A 63 -13.00 7.44 9.82
N GLU A 64 -13.73 7.99 10.80
CA GLU A 64 -15.14 8.32 10.64
C GLU A 64 -15.34 9.49 9.66
N THR A 65 -14.51 10.53 9.76
CA THR A 65 -14.52 11.64 8.80
C THR A 65 -14.24 11.14 7.38
N ALA A 66 -13.24 10.27 7.19
CA ALA A 66 -12.92 9.71 5.89
C ALA A 66 -14.07 8.86 5.33
N ARG A 67 -14.68 8.00 6.15
CA ARG A 67 -15.86 7.21 5.80
C ARG A 67 -16.98 8.09 5.27
N GLN A 68 -17.37 9.12 6.01
CA GLN A 68 -18.44 10.05 5.62
C GLN A 68 -18.13 10.77 4.31
N GLN A 69 -16.87 11.15 4.09
CA GLN A 69 -16.47 11.79 2.83
C GLN A 69 -16.55 10.84 1.63
N ILE A 70 -16.21 9.56 1.81
CA ILE A 70 -16.33 8.54 0.76
C ILE A 70 -17.80 8.29 0.43
N GLU A 71 -18.64 8.10 1.45
CA GLU A 71 -20.09 7.90 1.27
C GLU A 71 -20.76 9.11 0.62
N THR A 72 -20.37 10.33 0.99
CA THR A 72 -20.91 11.55 0.38
C THR A 72 -20.54 11.64 -1.10
N ALA A 73 -19.28 11.33 -1.46
CA ALA A 73 -18.85 11.29 -2.85
C ALA A 73 -19.61 10.22 -3.65
N ALA A 74 -19.81 9.04 -3.07
CA ALA A 74 -20.57 7.97 -3.70
C ALA A 74 -22.05 8.34 -3.93
N ARG A 75 -22.72 8.92 -2.91
CA ARG A 75 -24.11 9.42 -3.06
C ARG A 75 -24.22 10.47 -4.16
N ALA A 76 -23.29 11.43 -4.22
CA ALA A 76 -23.26 12.43 -5.30
C ALA A 76 -23.07 11.81 -6.70
N ALA A 77 -22.50 10.61 -6.78
CA ALA A 77 -22.35 9.84 -8.01
C ALA A 77 -23.49 8.85 -8.29
N GLY A 78 -24.56 8.82 -7.46
CA GLY A 78 -25.68 7.88 -7.57
C GLY A 78 -25.39 6.49 -7.03
N ARG A 79 -24.39 6.35 -6.13
CA ARG A 79 -23.94 5.08 -5.53
C ARG A 79 -24.34 5.00 -4.05
N GLU A 80 -25.64 5.02 -3.78
CA GLU A 80 -26.16 5.08 -2.41
C GLU A 80 -25.95 3.78 -1.60
N GLN A 81 -25.76 2.65 -2.28
CA GLN A 81 -25.66 1.32 -1.68
C GLN A 81 -24.23 0.87 -1.38
N VAL A 82 -23.22 1.74 -1.62
CA VAL A 82 -21.83 1.36 -1.30
C VAL A 82 -21.67 1.18 0.20
N VAL A 83 -21.05 0.07 0.59
CA VAL A 83 -20.66 -0.18 1.98
C VAL A 83 -19.26 0.36 2.21
N VAL A 84 -19.10 1.32 3.13
CA VAL A 84 -17.77 1.83 3.51
C VAL A 84 -17.42 1.37 4.91
N GLU A 85 -16.41 0.52 5.02
CA GLU A 85 -15.93 -0.02 6.30
C GLU A 85 -14.57 0.58 6.66
N THR A 86 -14.32 0.71 7.97
CA THR A 86 -13.03 1.14 8.48
C THR A 86 -12.44 0.05 9.37
N MET A 87 -11.13 -0.16 9.25
CA MET A 87 -10.39 -1.17 10.02
C MET A 87 -9.06 -0.60 10.52
N GLU A 88 -8.65 -0.97 11.73
CA GLU A 88 -7.38 -0.53 12.27
C GLU A 88 -6.22 -1.27 11.60
N LEU A 89 -5.18 -0.53 11.19
CA LEU A 89 -3.93 -1.10 10.70
C LEU A 89 -2.78 -0.16 11.05
N ASP A 90 -1.89 -0.65 11.89
CA ASP A 90 -0.67 0.02 12.29
C ASP A 90 0.53 -0.74 11.72
N LEU A 91 1.04 -0.26 10.59
CA LEU A 91 2.17 -0.87 9.89
C LEU A 91 3.50 -0.73 10.64
N THR A 92 3.54 -0.15 11.84
CA THR A 92 4.74 -0.19 12.69
C THR A 92 4.89 -1.52 13.46
N ARG A 93 3.86 -2.39 13.44
CA ARG A 93 3.82 -3.64 14.23
C ARG A 93 3.34 -4.83 13.39
N TYR A 94 4.03 -5.97 13.49
CA TYR A 94 3.64 -7.19 12.79
C TYR A 94 2.34 -7.77 13.34
N SER A 95 2.15 -7.72 14.66
CA SER A 95 0.91 -8.16 15.32
C SER A 95 -0.32 -7.39 14.86
N SER A 96 -0.17 -6.09 14.52
CA SER A 96 -1.27 -5.33 13.93
C SER A 96 -1.62 -5.82 12.53
N CYS A 97 -0.63 -6.19 11.72
CA CYS A 97 -0.85 -6.73 10.37
C CYS A 97 -1.58 -8.06 10.41
N THR A 98 -1.18 -8.98 11.30
CA THR A 98 -1.83 -10.29 11.44
C THR A 98 -3.25 -10.16 12.00
N SER A 99 -3.46 -9.34 13.04
CA SER A 99 -4.80 -9.09 13.58
C SER A 99 -5.73 -8.40 12.58
N PHE A 100 -5.21 -7.44 11.81
CA PHE A 100 -5.96 -6.82 10.71
C PHE A 100 -6.38 -7.86 9.67
N PHE A 101 -5.45 -8.73 9.26
CA PHE A 101 -5.71 -9.77 8.28
C PHE A 101 -6.77 -10.77 8.79
N ASP A 102 -6.66 -11.24 10.04
CA ASP A 102 -7.64 -12.15 10.64
C ASP A 102 -9.03 -11.50 10.71
N GLU A 103 -9.09 -10.21 11.08
CA GLU A 103 -10.35 -9.48 11.09
C GLU A 103 -10.92 -9.32 9.68
N LEU A 104 -10.08 -9.03 8.68
CA LEU A 104 -10.49 -8.88 7.28
C LEU A 104 -11.11 -10.18 6.77
N VAL A 105 -10.42 -11.31 6.95
CA VAL A 105 -10.90 -12.65 6.54
C VAL A 105 -12.21 -13.00 7.25
N ARG A 106 -12.37 -12.64 8.53
CA ARG A 106 -13.59 -12.91 9.28
C ARG A 106 -14.77 -12.06 8.80
N ARG A 107 -14.54 -10.80 8.41
CA ARG A 107 -15.58 -9.84 8.00
C ARG A 107 -15.92 -9.90 6.52
N THR A 108 -15.05 -10.50 5.70
CA THR A 108 -15.18 -10.50 4.25
C THR A 108 -14.92 -11.89 3.68
N ASN A 109 -15.78 -12.34 2.77
CA ASN A 109 -15.64 -13.65 2.15
C ASN A 109 -14.54 -13.69 1.08
N SER A 110 -14.25 -12.53 0.47
CA SER A 110 -13.25 -12.35 -0.58
C SER A 110 -12.94 -10.86 -0.77
N ILE A 111 -11.84 -10.58 -1.46
CA ILE A 111 -11.46 -9.23 -1.88
C ILE A 111 -10.97 -9.22 -3.33
N ASP A 112 -11.44 -8.25 -4.12
CA ASP A 112 -11.11 -8.15 -5.54
C ASP A 112 -9.86 -7.31 -5.74
N ILE A 113 -9.78 -6.14 -5.08
CA ILE A 113 -8.70 -5.18 -5.29
C ILE A 113 -8.13 -4.76 -3.93
N VAL A 114 -6.80 -4.83 -3.82
CA VAL A 114 -6.06 -4.31 -2.67
C VAL A 114 -5.14 -3.20 -3.16
N ILE A 115 -5.24 -2.03 -2.53
CA ILE A 115 -4.31 -0.92 -2.71
C ILE A 115 -3.46 -0.78 -1.44
N LEU A 116 -2.22 -1.26 -1.52
CA LEU A 116 -1.18 -1.08 -0.51
C LEU A 116 -0.60 0.33 -0.64
N ASN A 117 -1.40 1.32 -0.22
CA ASN A 117 -1.11 2.75 -0.30
C ASN A 117 -0.43 3.32 0.95
N ALA A 118 -0.69 2.77 2.13
CA ALA A 118 -0.17 3.34 3.36
C ALA A 118 1.36 3.46 3.35
N GLY A 119 1.86 4.59 3.82
CA GLY A 119 3.28 4.82 4.00
C GLY A 119 3.53 6.04 4.89
N THR A 120 4.72 6.10 5.47
CA THR A 120 5.20 7.19 6.29
C THR A 120 6.48 7.78 5.71
N PHE A 121 6.80 8.98 6.15
CA PHE A 121 8.06 9.67 5.90
C PHE A 121 8.49 10.28 7.23
N ASN A 122 9.64 9.86 7.74
CA ASN A 122 10.19 10.38 8.98
C ASN A 122 11.42 11.24 8.67
N PRO A 123 11.48 12.50 9.14
CA PRO A 123 12.62 13.37 8.92
C PRO A 123 13.85 12.98 9.76
N GLU A 124 13.65 12.16 10.79
CA GLU A 124 14.65 11.73 11.77
C GLU A 124 14.60 10.21 11.92
N PHE A 125 15.68 9.63 12.45
CA PHE A 125 15.72 8.20 12.77
C PHE A 125 14.71 7.91 13.88
N ILE A 126 13.75 7.04 13.60
CA ILE A 126 12.79 6.52 14.58
C ILE A 126 12.89 5.00 14.57
N MET A 127 13.15 4.41 15.73
CA MET A 127 13.11 2.97 15.92
C MET A 127 11.65 2.54 16.11
N SER A 128 11.18 1.61 15.28
CA SER A 128 9.87 0.99 15.46
C SER A 128 9.87 0.00 16.64
N PRO A 129 8.68 -0.38 17.17
CA PRO A 129 8.57 -1.40 18.21
C PRO A 129 9.16 -2.77 17.85
N GLU A 130 9.30 -3.06 16.55
CA GLU A 130 9.84 -4.32 16.04
C GLU A 130 11.38 -4.30 15.89
N GLY A 131 12.02 -3.18 16.25
CA GLY A 131 13.48 -3.04 16.22
C GLY A 131 14.07 -2.74 14.84
N TRP A 132 13.27 -2.19 13.93
CA TRP A 132 13.70 -1.68 12.61
C TRP A 132 13.47 -0.17 12.52
N GLU A 133 14.19 0.52 11.63
CA GLU A 133 13.86 1.91 11.28
C GLU A 133 12.40 1.99 10.79
N GLU A 134 11.63 2.94 11.33
CA GLU A 134 10.17 2.95 11.24
C GLU A 134 9.65 3.15 9.80
N THR A 135 10.35 3.91 8.96
CA THR A 135 9.99 4.10 7.55
C THR A 135 10.11 2.79 6.78
N ILE A 136 11.23 2.06 6.94
CA ILE A 136 11.41 0.71 6.37
C ILE A 136 10.40 -0.28 6.97
N GLN A 137 10.18 -0.25 8.28
CA GLN A 137 9.21 -1.11 8.95
C GLN A 137 7.82 -0.97 8.32
N ALA A 138 7.31 0.26 8.21
CA ALA A 138 5.97 0.52 7.72
C ALA A 138 5.85 0.35 6.20
N ASN A 139 6.73 1.01 5.43
CA ASN A 139 6.61 1.09 3.98
C ASN A 139 7.04 -0.21 3.29
N THR A 140 7.93 -0.99 3.91
CA THR A 140 8.50 -2.19 3.32
C THR A 140 8.07 -3.43 4.08
N LEU A 141 8.50 -3.62 5.34
CA LEU A 141 8.40 -4.92 6.02
C LEU A 141 6.95 -5.33 6.30
N CYS A 142 6.17 -4.48 6.98
CA CYS A 142 4.77 -4.75 7.27
C CYS A 142 3.90 -4.73 6.01
N THR A 143 4.18 -3.83 5.07
CA THR A 143 3.47 -3.80 3.78
C THR A 143 3.69 -5.11 3.00
N SER A 144 4.91 -5.64 3.03
CA SER A 144 5.26 -6.92 2.41
C SER A 144 4.63 -8.10 3.12
N LEU A 145 4.67 -8.14 4.45
CA LEU A 145 3.96 -9.15 5.25
C LEU A 145 2.48 -9.20 4.87
N LEU A 146 1.83 -8.04 4.82
CA LEU A 146 0.42 -7.95 4.44
C LEU A 146 0.20 -8.45 3.01
N ALA A 147 1.07 -8.10 2.05
CA ALA A 147 0.98 -8.61 0.69
C ALA A 147 1.11 -10.14 0.62
N ILE A 148 2.03 -10.75 1.39
CA ILE A 148 2.24 -12.20 1.45
C ILE A 148 1.00 -12.92 2.01
N LEU A 149 0.38 -12.36 3.05
CA LEU A 149 -0.85 -12.92 3.63
C LEU A 149 -2.01 -12.81 2.64
N LEU A 150 -2.16 -11.63 2.03
CA LEU A 150 -3.23 -11.34 1.08
C LEU A 150 -3.11 -12.16 -0.20
N ILE A 151 -1.94 -12.27 -0.83
CA ILE A 151 -1.78 -13.02 -2.08
C ILE A 151 -2.17 -14.50 -1.87
N LYS A 152 -1.75 -15.11 -0.76
CA LYS A 152 -2.09 -16.50 -0.43
C LYS A 152 -3.59 -16.69 -0.24
N TRP A 153 -4.22 -15.82 0.56
CA TRP A 153 -5.66 -15.88 0.81
C TRP A 153 -6.48 -15.59 -0.44
N MET A 154 -6.09 -14.57 -1.20
CA MET A 154 -6.74 -14.22 -2.46
C MET A 154 -6.64 -15.37 -3.46
N LYS A 155 -5.52 -16.07 -3.58
CA LYS A 155 -5.42 -17.27 -4.45
C LYS A 155 -6.34 -18.38 -3.98
N ALA A 156 -6.35 -18.70 -2.69
CA ALA A 156 -7.20 -19.74 -2.11
C ALA A 156 -8.72 -19.42 -2.23
N GLY A 157 -9.07 -18.14 -2.28
CA GLY A 157 -10.44 -17.66 -2.43
C GLY A 157 -10.84 -17.30 -3.87
N ARG A 158 -10.11 -17.76 -4.91
CA ARG A 158 -10.39 -17.36 -6.30
C ARG A 158 -11.82 -17.65 -6.74
N GLN A 159 -12.37 -18.79 -6.34
CA GLN A 159 -13.75 -19.22 -6.59
C GLN A 159 -14.82 -18.31 -5.94
N ASN A 160 -14.44 -17.50 -4.95
CA ASN A 160 -15.34 -16.59 -4.25
C ASN A 160 -15.45 -15.22 -4.97
N ARG A 161 -14.92 -15.09 -6.19
CA ARG A 161 -14.92 -13.84 -6.97
C ARG A 161 -15.31 -14.09 -8.40
N GLN A 162 -15.93 -13.08 -9.00
CA GLN A 162 -16.25 -13.07 -10.43
C GLN A 162 -15.16 -12.38 -11.26
N SER A 163 -14.38 -11.49 -10.64
CA SER A 163 -13.28 -10.76 -11.25
C SER A 163 -11.91 -11.33 -10.88
N PRO A 164 -10.87 -11.13 -11.73
CA PRO A 164 -9.49 -11.32 -11.34
C PRO A 164 -9.15 -10.47 -10.11
N ALA A 165 -8.34 -11.05 -9.23
CA ALA A 165 -7.85 -10.34 -8.06
C ALA A 165 -6.65 -9.47 -8.43
N SER A 166 -6.51 -8.30 -7.81
CA SER A 166 -5.38 -7.40 -8.01
C SER A 166 -4.84 -6.88 -6.68
N ILE A 167 -3.51 -6.88 -6.54
CA ILE A 167 -2.79 -6.21 -5.46
C ILE A 167 -1.91 -5.13 -6.10
N VAL A 168 -2.15 -3.89 -5.72
CA VAL A 168 -1.43 -2.71 -6.21
C VAL A 168 -0.57 -2.15 -5.08
N PHE A 169 0.71 -1.95 -5.36
CA PHE A 169 1.65 -1.32 -4.45
C PHE A 169 1.83 0.14 -4.82
N VAL A 170 1.64 1.05 -3.86
CA VAL A 170 1.95 2.47 -4.06
C VAL A 170 3.38 2.73 -3.61
N SER A 171 4.28 2.72 -4.59
CA SER A 171 5.66 3.15 -4.40
C SER A 171 5.80 4.68 -4.55
N SER A 172 6.95 5.16 -4.99
CA SER A 172 7.21 6.56 -5.32
C SER A 172 8.29 6.61 -6.38
N GLY A 173 8.27 7.57 -7.32
CA GLY A 173 9.39 7.76 -8.27
C GLY A 173 10.76 7.93 -7.60
N ARG A 174 10.78 8.30 -6.30
CA ARG A 174 11.98 8.30 -5.45
C ARG A 174 12.66 6.93 -5.32
N HIS A 175 11.99 5.80 -5.62
CA HIS A 175 12.66 4.48 -5.61
C HIS A 175 13.83 4.40 -6.59
N LEU A 176 13.93 5.31 -7.57
CA LEU A 176 15.03 5.37 -8.55
C LEU A 176 16.24 6.18 -8.08
N THR A 177 16.18 6.82 -6.92
CA THR A 177 17.24 7.72 -6.42
C THR A 177 18.25 7.10 -5.44
N PRO A 178 18.00 5.97 -4.73
CA PRO A 178 19.02 5.38 -3.88
C PRO A 178 20.23 4.93 -4.70
N ASP A 179 21.44 5.28 -4.24
CA ASP A 179 22.67 4.66 -4.69
C ASP A 179 22.85 3.33 -3.95
N ILE A 180 22.96 2.25 -4.72
CA ILE A 180 23.12 0.89 -4.18
C ILE A 180 24.53 0.33 -4.37
N SER A 181 25.47 1.14 -4.86
CA SER A 181 26.83 0.68 -5.16
C SER A 181 27.57 0.12 -3.95
N GLU A 182 27.31 0.67 -2.76
CA GLU A 182 27.91 0.23 -1.50
C GLU A 182 27.12 -0.90 -0.80
N TRP A 183 25.94 -1.27 -1.28
CA TRP A 183 25.08 -2.26 -0.61
C TRP A 183 25.73 -3.63 -0.46
N PRO A 184 26.49 -4.17 -1.44
CA PRO A 184 27.21 -5.43 -1.25
C PRO A 184 28.20 -5.38 -0.09
N GLU A 185 28.92 -4.27 0.07
CA GLU A 185 29.85 -4.09 1.20
C GLU A 185 29.10 -3.99 2.53
N TRP A 186 27.95 -3.30 2.55
CA TRP A 186 27.10 -3.22 3.75
C TRP A 186 26.51 -4.58 4.12
N GLU A 187 26.10 -5.37 3.13
CA GLU A 187 25.60 -6.73 3.35
C GLU A 187 26.67 -7.62 3.99
N GLU A 188 27.91 -7.59 3.48
CA GLU A 188 29.02 -8.35 4.06
C GLU A 188 29.39 -7.87 5.46
N ARG A 189 29.49 -6.55 5.66
CA ARG A 189 29.91 -5.93 6.93
C ARG A 189 28.88 -6.09 8.03
N ASP A 190 27.61 -5.84 7.72
CA ASP A 190 26.52 -5.76 8.71
C ASP A 190 25.70 -7.04 8.77
N GLY A 191 26.02 -8.04 7.95
CA GLY A 191 25.33 -9.34 7.88
C GLY A 191 23.95 -9.27 7.21
N GLY A 192 23.70 -8.22 6.43
CA GLY A 192 22.46 -8.02 5.67
C GLY A 192 22.09 -6.55 5.49
N ILE A 193 21.56 -6.22 4.32
CA ILE A 193 21.21 -4.83 3.97
C ILE A 193 20.16 -4.20 4.90
N LEU A 194 19.20 -4.98 5.41
CA LEU A 194 18.22 -4.46 6.38
C LEU A 194 18.85 -4.17 7.74
N LEU A 195 19.87 -4.93 8.14
CA LEU A 195 20.59 -4.72 9.39
C LEU A 195 21.43 -3.44 9.33
N HIS A 196 21.95 -3.09 8.16
CA HIS A 196 22.59 -1.79 7.93
C HIS A 196 21.66 -0.63 8.33
N PHE A 197 20.44 -0.60 7.78
CA PHE A 197 19.50 0.49 8.03
C PHE A 197 18.87 0.49 9.43
N LYS A 198 19.04 -0.59 10.20
CA LYS A 198 18.60 -0.66 11.59
C LYS A 198 19.48 0.19 12.51
N ASP A 199 20.75 0.39 12.16
CA ASP A 199 21.69 1.15 12.99
C ASP A 199 21.50 2.66 12.81
N ALA A 200 21.20 3.37 13.90
CA ALA A 200 21.03 4.81 13.90
C ALA A 200 22.31 5.58 13.48
N SER A 201 23.49 4.98 13.65
CA SER A 201 24.76 5.57 13.19
C SER A 201 24.90 5.60 11.66
N HIS A 202 24.15 4.76 10.95
CA HIS A 202 24.06 4.76 9.50
C HIS A 202 22.95 5.70 8.98
N TRP A 203 22.19 6.36 9.86
CA TRP A 203 21.20 7.32 9.43
C TRP A 203 21.86 8.48 8.66
N PRO A 204 21.34 8.87 7.48
CA PRO A 204 21.95 9.94 6.68
C PRO A 204 22.10 11.23 7.48
N SER A 205 23.33 11.73 7.63
CA SER A 205 23.58 13.01 8.31
C SER A 205 22.93 14.17 7.55
N THR A 206 22.36 15.13 8.30
CA THR A 206 21.69 16.38 7.88
C THR A 206 21.38 16.55 6.39
N GLY A 207 20.09 16.41 6.03
CA GLY A 207 19.51 17.00 4.81
C GLY A 207 18.92 16.01 3.80
N ALA A 208 19.15 14.71 3.97
CA ALA A 208 18.59 13.69 3.06
C ALA A 208 17.60 12.69 3.72
N PRO A 209 16.59 13.12 4.51
CA PRO A 209 15.54 12.18 4.96
C PRO A 209 14.77 11.53 3.82
N ASP A 210 14.77 12.17 2.64
CA ASP A 210 14.25 11.59 1.40
C ASP A 210 15.02 10.32 0.99
N THR A 211 16.29 10.14 1.40
CA THR A 211 17.06 8.92 1.12
C THR A 211 16.43 7.70 1.80
N MET A 212 16.07 7.78 3.07
CA MET A 212 15.49 6.63 3.78
C MET A 212 14.08 6.30 3.29
N TYR A 213 13.30 7.32 2.96
CA TYR A 213 12.03 7.11 2.27
C TYR A 213 12.23 6.48 0.89
N ALA A 214 13.14 7.00 0.06
CA ALA A 214 13.50 6.47 -1.25
C ALA A 214 13.96 5.01 -1.16
N THR A 215 14.84 4.69 -0.22
CA THR A 215 15.32 3.33 0.10
C THR A 215 14.17 2.42 0.47
N SER A 216 13.26 2.85 1.35
CA SER A 216 12.07 2.05 1.72
C SER A 216 11.20 1.72 0.49
N LYS A 217 11.08 2.67 -0.45
CA LYS A 217 10.33 2.51 -1.69
C LYS A 217 11.06 1.62 -2.70
N LEU A 218 12.40 1.64 -2.76
CA LEU A 218 13.20 0.70 -3.54
C LEU A 218 13.11 -0.72 -3.00
N LEU A 219 13.26 -0.91 -1.68
CA LEU A 219 13.10 -2.22 -1.05
C LEU A 219 11.69 -2.79 -1.24
N LEU A 220 10.66 -1.92 -1.27
CA LEU A 220 9.30 -2.32 -1.60
C LEU A 220 9.19 -2.82 -3.06
N MET A 221 9.92 -2.22 -4.01
CA MET A 221 9.94 -2.69 -5.41
C MET A 221 10.56 -4.08 -5.53
N TYR A 222 11.66 -4.38 -4.83
CA TYR A 222 12.21 -5.74 -4.79
C TYR A 222 11.22 -6.74 -4.23
N THR A 223 10.49 -6.37 -3.18
CA THR A 223 9.46 -7.26 -2.63
C THR A 223 8.29 -7.43 -3.60
N PHE A 224 7.87 -6.36 -4.28
CA PHE A 224 6.84 -6.41 -5.30
C PHE A 224 7.18 -7.42 -6.40
N GLU A 225 8.42 -7.41 -6.91
CA GLU A 225 8.87 -8.37 -7.93
C GLU A 225 8.75 -9.82 -7.46
N GLU A 226 9.14 -10.12 -6.22
CA GLU A 226 8.97 -11.47 -5.65
C GLU A 226 7.50 -11.84 -5.45
N ILE A 227 6.66 -10.89 -5.01
CA ILE A 227 5.22 -11.11 -4.85
C ILE A 227 4.55 -11.37 -6.20
N CYS A 228 4.97 -10.71 -7.27
CA CYS A 228 4.49 -11.00 -8.62
C CYS A 228 4.77 -12.44 -9.06
N LYS A 229 5.95 -12.99 -8.71
CA LYS A 229 6.26 -14.42 -8.95
C LYS A 229 5.36 -15.36 -8.16
N LEU A 230 4.83 -14.92 -7.00
CA LEU A 230 3.86 -15.68 -6.23
C LEU A 230 2.42 -15.53 -6.76
N ALA A 231 2.13 -14.48 -7.53
CA ALA A 231 0.80 -14.22 -8.07
C ALA A 231 0.44 -15.24 -9.14
N VAL A 232 1.38 -15.54 -10.04
CA VAL A 232 1.18 -16.51 -11.13
C VAL A 232 0.94 -17.92 -10.60
N ASP A 233 0.06 -18.67 -11.24
CA ASP A 233 -0.08 -20.10 -11.01
C ASP A 233 1.00 -20.92 -11.74
N GLY A 234 0.98 -22.25 -11.60
CA GLY A 234 1.94 -23.14 -12.29
C GLY A 234 1.87 -23.09 -13.83
N LYS A 235 0.90 -22.37 -14.41
CA LYS A 235 0.73 -22.12 -15.84
C LYS A 235 1.13 -20.70 -16.26
N GLY A 236 1.52 -19.84 -15.32
CA GLY A 236 1.90 -18.45 -15.59
C GLY A 236 0.73 -17.47 -15.69
N GLU A 237 -0.48 -17.87 -15.24
CA GLU A 237 -1.69 -17.02 -15.22
C GLU A 237 -1.92 -16.34 -13.87
#